data_AF-A0A0C9SWL1-F1
#
_entry.id   AF-A0A0C9SWL1-F1
#
_cell.length_a   1.000
_cell.length_b   1.000
_cell.length_c   1.000
_cell.angle_alpha   90.00
_cell.angle_beta   90.00
_cell.angle_gamma   90.00
#
_symmetry.space_group_name_H-M   'P 1'
#
loop_
_entity.id
_entity.type
_entity.pdbx_description
1 polymer ?
#
loop_
_entity_poly.entity_id
_entity_poly.type
_entity_poly.pdbx_seq_one_letter_code
_entity_poly.pdbx_strand_id
1 'polypeptide(L)'
;MSNALGVSFGALDLDPRFNKLLEETRGYLSGPDFAHALGCALDRATEVLMDGLRARVFVDTTSAMSPPDADAHAQPTAGEGQDGTGDKPEVKIRLAGLLPGLARWSPLALNSSPNELIDNILAVREVNALEAIIISDYQDHFPAVA
;
A
#
# COMPACT_ATOMS: atom_id res chain seq x y z
N MET A 1 -27.89 -54.97 -12.13
CA MET A 1 -26.76 -55.18 -11.22
C MET A 1 -25.69 -54.15 -11.55
N SER A 2 -25.43 -53.23 -10.62
CA SER A 2 -24.19 -52.45 -10.38
C SER A 2 -23.58 -51.67 -11.57
N ASN A 3 -23.30 -50.36 -11.51
CA ASN A 3 -23.03 -49.48 -10.38
C ASN A 3 -23.34 -48.03 -10.80
N ALA A 4 -24.09 -47.31 -9.98
CA ALA A 4 -24.29 -45.87 -10.05
C ALA A 4 -23.08 -45.14 -9.44
N LEU A 5 -22.98 -43.83 -9.71
CA LEU A 5 -21.98 -42.87 -9.21
C LEU A 5 -20.70 -42.75 -10.05
N GLY A 6 -20.89 -42.32 -11.30
CA GLY A 6 -19.93 -41.40 -11.91
C GLY A 6 -20.16 -40.00 -11.33
N VAL A 7 -19.59 -39.70 -10.17
CA VAL A 7 -19.50 -38.31 -9.70
C VAL A 7 -18.42 -37.66 -10.56
N SER A 8 -18.86 -36.99 -11.63
CA SER A 8 -18.01 -36.07 -12.36
C SER A 8 -17.67 -34.92 -11.42
N PHE A 9 -16.42 -34.87 -10.95
CA PHE A 9 -15.83 -33.71 -10.29
C PHE A 9 -15.42 -32.61 -11.30
N GLY A 10 -15.91 -32.68 -12.54
CA GLY A 10 -15.60 -31.74 -13.61
C GLY A 10 -16.58 -30.57 -13.59
N ALA A 11 -16.14 -29.44 -13.04
CA ALA A 11 -16.92 -28.21 -12.84
C ALA A 11 -18.09 -28.41 -11.85
N LEU A 12 -17.81 -28.07 -10.60
CA LEU A 12 -18.78 -27.52 -9.66
C LEU A 12 -20.06 -26.99 -10.36
N ASP A 13 -21.13 -27.77 -10.32
CA ASP A 13 -22.46 -27.44 -10.85
C ASP A 13 -23.10 -26.36 -9.93
N LEU A 14 -22.41 -25.22 -9.78
CA LEU A 14 -22.90 -24.10 -9.00
C LEU A 14 -24.12 -23.49 -9.70
N ASP A 15 -24.99 -22.90 -8.88
CA ASP A 15 -26.15 -22.12 -9.32
C ASP A 15 -25.76 -21.27 -10.55
N PRO A 16 -26.47 -21.41 -11.69
CA PRO A 16 -26.22 -20.62 -12.89
C PRO A 16 -26.14 -19.10 -12.63
N ARG A 17 -26.87 -18.60 -11.63
CA ARG A 17 -26.80 -17.18 -11.22
C ARG A 17 -25.47 -16.83 -10.57
N PHE A 18 -24.95 -17.72 -9.73
CA PHE A 18 -23.66 -17.53 -9.09
C PHE A 18 -22.52 -17.62 -10.11
N ASN A 19 -22.58 -18.57 -11.05
CA ASN A 19 -21.58 -18.67 -12.12
C ASN A 19 -21.58 -17.41 -13.01
N LYS A 20 -22.75 -16.84 -13.29
CA LYS A 20 -22.85 -15.55 -14.00
C LYS A 20 -22.15 -14.43 -13.24
N LEU A 21 -22.40 -14.31 -11.93
CA LEU A 21 -21.76 -13.31 -11.08
C LEU A 21 -20.24 -13.47 -11.02
N LEU A 22 -19.75 -14.71 -10.96
CA LEU A 22 -18.30 -14.98 -10.97
C LEU A 22 -17.67 -14.55 -12.29
N GLU A 23 -18.29 -14.84 -13.43
CA GLU A 23 -17.72 -14.43 -14.72
C GLU A 23 -17.79 -12.92 -14.94
N GLU A 24 -18.83 -12.25 -14.46
CA GLU A 24 -18.88 -10.78 -14.42
C GLU A 24 -17.76 -10.21 -13.53
N THR A 25 -17.60 -10.74 -12.32
CA THR A 25 -16.52 -10.33 -11.40
C THR A 25 -15.15 -10.56 -12.04
N ARG A 26 -14.95 -11.69 -12.70
CA ARG A 26 -13.70 -11.99 -13.43
C ARG A 26 -13.48 -11.02 -14.58
N GLY A 27 -14.55 -10.64 -15.28
CA GLY A 27 -14.55 -9.59 -16.29
C GLY A 27 -14.06 -8.26 -15.74
N TYR A 28 -14.62 -7.82 -14.62
CA TYR A 28 -14.19 -6.60 -13.92
C TYR A 28 -12.73 -6.66 -13.47
N LEU A 29 -12.31 -7.75 -12.82
CA LEU A 29 -10.94 -7.93 -12.32
C LEU A 29 -9.90 -8.01 -13.45
N SER A 30 -10.28 -8.53 -14.61
CA SER A 30 -9.39 -8.58 -15.79
C SER A 30 -9.46 -7.32 -16.64
N GLY A 31 -10.33 -6.37 -16.26
CA GLY A 31 -10.60 -5.14 -16.99
C GLY A 31 -9.54 -4.05 -16.78
N PRO A 32 -9.41 -3.12 -17.74
CA PRO A 32 -8.44 -2.03 -17.64
C PRO A 32 -8.78 -1.04 -16.50
N ASP A 33 -10.06 -0.80 -16.22
CA ASP A 33 -10.48 0.13 -15.18
C ASP A 33 -10.10 -0.37 -13.79
N PHE A 34 -10.24 -1.68 -13.54
CA PHE A 34 -9.75 -2.31 -12.31
C PHE A 34 -8.23 -2.21 -12.20
N ALA A 35 -7.50 -2.51 -13.28
CA ALA A 35 -6.05 -2.41 -13.29
C ALA A 35 -5.57 -0.97 -13.00
N HIS A 36 -6.26 0.03 -13.54
CA HIS A 36 -5.96 1.44 -13.29
C HIS A 36 -6.24 1.84 -11.85
N ALA A 37 -7.43 1.52 -11.33
CA ALA A 37 -7.79 1.83 -9.94
C ALA A 37 -6.85 1.13 -8.94
N LEU A 38 -6.49 -0.13 -9.21
CA LEU A 38 -5.51 -0.89 -8.42
C LEU A 38 -4.12 -0.24 -8.49
N GLY A 39 -3.69 0.23 -9.67
CA GLY A 39 -2.45 0.97 -9.82
C GLY A 39 -2.41 2.21 -8.93
N CYS A 40 -3.43 3.07 -9.03
CA CYS A 40 -3.53 4.27 -8.19
C CYS A 40 -3.59 3.94 -6.69
N ALA A 41 -4.30 2.86 -6.32
CA ALA A 41 -4.35 2.39 -4.93
C ALA A 41 -2.99 1.92 -4.43
N LEU A 42 -2.23 1.18 -5.24
CA LEU A 42 -0.89 0.71 -4.90
C LEU A 42 0.13 1.85 -4.80
N ASP A 43 0.04 2.84 -5.70
CA ASP A 43 0.86 4.05 -5.63
C ASP A 43 0.60 4.79 -4.31
N ARG A 44 -0.68 5.00 -3.98
CA ARG A 44 -1.07 5.65 -2.71
C ARG A 44 -0.64 4.84 -1.49
N ALA A 45 -0.82 3.53 -1.51
CA ALA A 45 -0.38 2.64 -0.44
C ALA A 45 1.15 2.71 -0.23
N THR A 46 1.91 2.82 -1.31
CA THR A 46 3.38 2.94 -1.27
C THR A 46 3.80 4.28 -0.69
N GLU A 47 3.11 5.37 -1.03
CA GLU A 47 3.34 6.68 -0.39
C GLU A 47 3.14 6.63 1.13
N VAL A 48 2.02 6.05 1.58
CA VAL A 48 1.70 5.89 3.01
C VAL A 48 2.75 5.02 3.72
N LEU A 49 3.22 3.95 3.07
CA LEU A 49 4.33 3.13 3.56
C LEU A 49 5.59 3.98 3.73
N MET A 50 5.98 4.74 2.71
CA MET A 50 7.20 5.56 2.75
C MET A 50 7.11 6.65 3.81
N ASP A 51 5.96 7.28 3.99
CA ASP A 51 5.73 8.27 5.03
C ASP A 51 5.76 7.64 6.43
N GLY A 52 5.18 6.45 6.59
CA GLY A 52 5.24 5.67 7.84
C GLY A 52 6.66 5.24 8.21
N LEU A 53 7.47 4.84 7.22
CA LEU A 53 8.89 4.53 7.40
C LEU A 53 9.70 5.80 7.73
N ARG A 54 9.42 6.92 7.05
CA ARG A 54 10.08 8.20 7.32
C ARG A 54 9.87 8.66 8.75
N ALA A 55 8.63 8.63 9.23
CA ALA A 55 8.29 9.04 10.58
C ALA A 55 8.96 8.18 11.67
N ARG A 56 9.31 6.92 11.39
CA ARG A 56 9.79 5.97 12.41
C ARG A 56 11.27 5.63 12.33
N VAL A 57 11.92 5.78 11.17
CA VAL A 57 13.34 5.42 10.99
C VAL A 57 14.25 6.64 11.01
N PHE A 58 13.78 7.82 10.61
CA PHE A 58 14.64 9.01 10.49
C PHE A 58 14.77 9.81 11.80
N VAL A 59 14.02 9.44 12.85
CA VAL A 59 14.07 10.09 14.16
C VAL A 59 15.17 9.50 15.06
N ASP A 60 15.50 8.21 14.92
CA ASP A 60 16.49 7.54 15.78
C ASP A 60 17.96 7.77 15.36
N THR A 61 18.22 8.14 14.11
CA THR A 61 19.60 8.28 13.61
C THR A 61 20.23 9.64 13.93
N THR A 62 19.45 10.68 14.23
CA THR A 62 19.95 11.99 14.65
C THR A 62 20.30 12.05 16.14
N SER A 63 19.63 11.26 16.99
CA SER A 63 19.99 11.14 18.42
C SER A 63 21.25 10.30 18.67
N ALA A 64 21.68 9.49 17.70
CA ALA A 64 22.92 8.70 17.80
C ALA A 64 24.19 9.45 17.37
N MET A 65 24.07 10.74 17.00
CA MET A 65 25.18 11.57 16.51
C MET A 65 25.44 12.75 17.46
N SER A 66 25.51 12.47 18.76
CA SER A 66 26.33 13.28 19.67
C SER A 66 27.64 12.52 19.88
N PRO A 67 28.79 12.98 19.35
CA PRO A 67 30.07 12.39 19.72
C PRO A 67 30.35 12.74 21.20
N PRO A 68 30.63 11.76 22.07
CA PRO A 68 31.27 12.04 23.33
C PRO A 68 32.76 12.27 23.04
N ASP A 69 33.27 13.37 23.58
CA ASP A 69 34.69 13.65 23.78
C ASP A 69 35.53 13.97 22.53
N ALA A 70 35.68 15.26 22.24
CA ALA A 70 36.82 15.80 21.50
C ALA A 70 37.35 17.04 22.22
N ASP A 71 37.95 16.83 23.38
CA ASP A 71 38.83 17.83 23.99
C ASP A 71 40.20 17.86 23.29
N ALA A 72 40.64 19.08 23.00
CA ALA A 72 42.02 19.57 22.85
C ALA A 72 42.86 19.16 21.61
N HIS A 73 42.84 19.98 20.55
CA HIS A 73 43.92 20.95 20.22
C HIS A 73 43.79 21.56 18.80
N ALA A 74 44.08 22.87 18.71
CA ALA A 74 44.52 23.67 17.55
C ALA A 74 43.48 24.46 16.69
N GLN A 75 43.24 25.69 17.14
CA GLN A 75 43.45 26.98 16.44
C GLN A 75 42.47 27.50 15.35
N PRO A 76 42.09 28.81 15.37
CA PRO A 76 41.12 29.38 14.46
C PRO A 76 41.77 30.02 13.23
N THR A 77 41.19 29.79 12.05
CA THR A 77 41.42 30.65 10.88
C THR A 77 40.08 31.10 10.33
N ALA A 78 39.85 32.41 10.45
CA ALA A 78 38.81 33.14 9.75
C ALA A 78 39.02 33.05 8.24
N GLY A 79 37.93 32.83 7.52
CA GLY A 79 37.87 32.83 6.06
C GLY A 79 36.41 32.84 5.64
N GLU A 80 35.88 34.04 5.41
CA GLU A 80 34.56 34.30 4.87
C GLU A 80 34.43 33.75 3.45
N GLY A 81 33.27 33.18 3.14
CA GLY A 81 32.95 32.59 1.85
C GLY A 81 31.56 31.97 1.87
N GLN A 82 30.56 32.81 2.10
CA GLN A 82 29.15 32.47 1.95
C GLN A 82 28.84 32.27 0.46
N ASP A 83 28.51 31.04 0.06
CA ASP A 83 27.77 30.80 -1.16
C ASP A 83 26.71 29.73 -0.93
N GLY A 84 25.47 30.16 -1.11
CA GLY A 84 24.27 29.36 -0.87
C GLY A 84 23.99 28.45 -2.05
N THR A 85 24.13 27.15 -1.83
CA THR A 85 23.35 26.15 -2.57
C THR A 85 23.08 25.03 -1.58
N GLY A 86 21.87 25.06 -1.01
CA GLY A 86 21.44 24.12 0.03
C GLY A 86 21.30 22.72 -0.54
N ASP A 87 22.42 22.00 -0.59
CA ASP A 87 22.45 20.57 -0.79
C ASP A 87 21.88 19.94 0.48
N LYS A 88 20.60 19.54 0.44
CA LYS A 88 19.99 18.78 1.53
C LYS A 88 20.84 17.52 1.67
N PRO A 89 21.47 17.26 2.83
CA PRO A 89 22.37 16.11 2.96
C PRO A 89 21.57 14.85 2.61
N GLU A 90 22.02 14.10 1.60
CA GLU A 90 21.51 12.76 1.33
C GLU A 90 21.67 11.95 2.62
N VAL A 91 20.55 11.71 3.32
CA VAL A 91 20.54 10.88 4.51
C VAL A 91 20.76 9.44 4.06
N LYS A 92 22.02 9.03 3.99
CA LYS A 92 22.44 7.65 3.67
C LYS A 92 22.12 6.78 4.87
N ILE A 93 20.88 6.30 4.95
CA ILE A 93 20.46 5.33 5.97
C ILE A 93 21.07 3.97 5.63
N ARG A 94 21.68 3.32 6.62
CA ARG A 94 22.08 1.92 6.49
C ARG A 94 20.83 1.08 6.28
N LEU A 95 20.76 0.29 5.20
CA LEU A 95 19.62 -0.60 4.93
C LEU A 95 19.24 -1.48 6.12
N ALA A 96 20.25 -1.95 6.88
CA ALA A 96 20.03 -2.73 8.09
C ALA A 96 19.24 -1.98 9.18
N GLY A 97 19.32 -0.65 9.23
CA GLY A 97 18.55 0.21 10.14
C GLY A 97 17.09 0.43 9.72
N LEU A 98 16.72 0.12 8.47
CA LEU A 98 15.33 0.18 7.99
C LEU A 98 14.53 -1.06 8.36
N LEU A 99 15.20 -2.21 8.54
CA LEU A 99 14.56 -3.51 8.79
C LEU A 99 13.66 -3.53 10.05
N PRO A 100 14.06 -2.97 11.20
CA PRO A 100 13.20 -2.95 12.38
C PRO A 100 11.96 -2.07 12.19
N GLY A 101 12.12 -0.93 11.51
CA GLY A 101 11.01 -0.01 11.19
C GLY A 101 9.99 -0.67 10.27
N LEU A 102 10.46 -1.34 9.22
CA LEU A 102 9.61 -2.08 8.28
C LEU A 102 8.93 -3.28 8.95
N ALA A 103 9.66 -4.06 9.75
CA ALA A 103 9.13 -5.21 10.49
C ALA A 103 8.05 -4.80 11.50
N ARG A 104 8.16 -3.61 12.10
CA ARG A 104 7.13 -3.05 12.98
C ARG A 104 5.95 -2.46 12.21
N TRP A 105 6.18 -1.90 11.02
CA TRP A 105 5.12 -1.29 10.22
C TRP A 105 4.18 -2.34 9.63
N SER A 106 4.69 -3.47 9.10
CA SER A 106 3.85 -4.48 8.44
C SER A 106 2.67 -4.99 9.30
N PRO A 107 2.87 -5.40 10.58
CA PRO A 107 1.76 -5.81 11.44
C PRO A 107 0.80 -4.68 11.76
N LEU A 108 1.29 -3.44 11.88
CA LEU A 108 0.45 -2.29 12.17
C LEU A 108 -0.38 -1.90 10.94
N ALA A 109 0.21 -1.88 9.76
CA ALA A 109 -0.48 -1.57 8.52
C ALA A 109 -1.58 -2.60 8.17
N LEU A 110 -1.45 -3.85 8.63
CA LEU A 110 -2.44 -4.90 8.37
C LEU A 110 -3.45 -5.11 9.50
N ASN A 111 -3.05 -4.93 10.77
CA ASN A 111 -3.88 -5.29 11.93
C ASN A 111 -4.23 -4.09 12.82
N SER A 112 -3.80 -2.87 12.49
CA SER A 112 -4.20 -1.70 13.28
C SER A 112 -5.69 -1.42 13.13
N SER A 113 -6.26 -0.91 14.22
CA SER A 113 -7.57 -0.28 14.24
C SER A 113 -7.41 1.05 14.98
N PRO A 114 -7.69 2.20 14.33
CA PRO A 114 -8.03 2.41 12.92
C PRO A 114 -6.86 2.08 11.96
N ASN A 115 -7.17 1.78 10.70
CA ASN A 115 -6.18 1.37 9.70
C ASN A 115 -5.95 2.49 8.68
N GLU A 116 -4.93 3.30 8.93
CA GLU A 116 -4.57 4.43 8.07
C GLU A 116 -4.28 4.00 6.63
N LEU A 117 -3.74 2.79 6.40
CA LEU A 117 -3.46 2.30 5.05
C LEU A 117 -4.76 2.07 4.27
N ILE A 118 -5.73 1.38 4.88
CA ILE A 118 -7.05 1.12 4.27
C ILE A 118 -7.79 2.44 4.05
N ASP A 119 -7.78 3.33 5.04
CA ASP A 119 -8.45 4.64 4.94
C ASP A 119 -7.89 5.46 3.77
N ASN A 120 -6.56 5.43 3.57
CA ASN A 120 -5.92 6.12 2.44
C ASN A 120 -6.21 5.47 1.09
N ILE A 121 -6.33 4.14 1.03
CA ILE A 121 -6.71 3.43 -0.20
C ILE A 121 -8.17 3.74 -0.57
N LEU A 122 -9.08 3.74 0.41
CA LEU A 122 -10.49 4.09 0.20
C LEU A 122 -10.70 5.56 -0.16
N ALA A 123 -9.77 6.44 0.24
CA ALA A 123 -9.79 7.84 -0.17
C ALA A 123 -9.38 8.07 -1.65
N VAL A 124 -8.86 7.07 -2.35
CA VAL A 124 -8.48 7.19 -3.77
C VAL A 124 -9.75 7.32 -4.62
N ARG A 125 -9.82 8.39 -5.42
CA ARG A 125 -11.00 8.69 -6.25
C ARG A 125 -11.30 7.58 -7.25
N GLU A 126 -10.26 6.99 -7.82
CA GLU A 126 -10.36 5.95 -8.83
C GLU A 126 -10.98 4.66 -8.26
N VAL A 127 -10.72 4.36 -6.99
CA VAL A 127 -11.36 3.23 -6.28
C VAL A 127 -12.86 3.49 -6.10
N ASN A 128 -13.23 4.69 -5.66
CA ASN A 128 -14.65 5.09 -5.52
C ASN A 128 -15.38 5.15 -6.87
N ALA A 129 -14.69 5.59 -7.93
CA ALA A 129 -15.25 5.61 -9.29
C ALA A 129 -15.52 4.19 -9.80
N LEU A 130 -14.58 3.26 -9.57
CA LEU A 130 -14.74 1.86 -9.93
C LEU A 130 -15.91 1.22 -9.17
N GLU A 131 -16.04 1.47 -7.86
CA GLU A 131 -17.18 1.02 -7.08
C GLU A 131 -18.50 1.51 -7.68
N ALA A 132 -18.61 2.80 -8.00
CA ALA A 132 -19.82 3.36 -8.58
C ALA A 132 -20.18 2.73 -9.92
N ILE A 133 -19.19 2.44 -10.78
CA ILE A 133 -19.40 1.74 -12.06
C ILE A 133 -19.94 0.33 -11.82
N ILE A 134 -19.28 -0.44 -10.96
CA ILE A 134 -19.66 -1.84 -10.67
C ILE A 134 -21.07 -1.90 -10.07
N ILE A 135 -21.38 -1.03 -9.10
CA ILE A 135 -22.69 -1.03 -8.44
C ILE A 135 -23.78 -0.57 -9.43
N SER A 136 -23.52 0.46 -10.24
CA SER A 136 -24.50 0.92 -11.24
C SER A 136 -24.83 -0.19 -12.24
N ASP A 137 -23.80 -0.82 -12.82
CA ASP A 137 -23.99 -1.90 -13.79
C ASP A 137 -24.69 -3.11 -13.16
N TYR A 138 -24.34 -3.46 -11.92
CA TYR A 138 -25.02 -4.52 -11.18
C TYR A 138 -26.51 -4.22 -10.95
N GLN A 139 -26.85 -2.99 -10.55
CA GLN A 139 -28.24 -2.58 -10.32
C GLN A 139 -29.07 -2.59 -11.62
N ASP A 140 -28.46 -2.24 -12.75
CA ASP A 140 -29.11 -2.30 -14.07
C ASP A 140 -29.42 -3.75 -14.47
N HIS A 141 -28.52 -4.69 -14.18
CA HIS A 141 -28.70 -6.11 -14.50
C HIS A 141 -29.58 -6.87 -13.48
N PHE A 142 -29.62 -6.41 -12.23
CA PHE A 142 -30.37 -7.02 -11.13
C PHE A 142 -31.24 -5.98 -10.41
N PRO A 143 -32.31 -5.49 -11.06
CA PRO A 143 -33.20 -4.51 -10.44
C PRO A 143 -33.85 -5.12 -9.20
N ALA A 144 -33.97 -4.32 -8.13
CA ALA A 144 -34.70 -4.72 -6.95
C ALA A 144 -36.16 -5.03 -7.35
N VAL A 145 -36.58 -6.29 -7.18
CA VAL A 145 -37.98 -6.67 -7.36
C VAL A 145 -38.79 -5.93 -6.29
N ALA A 146 -39.60 -4.96 -6.73
CA ALA A 146 -40.55 -4.23 -5.89
C ALA A 146 -41.76 -5.08 -5.49
#